data_AF-A0A8T3TU60-F1
#
_entry.id   AF-A0A8T3TU60-F1
#
_cell.length_a   1.000
_cell.length_b   1.000
_cell.length_c   1.000
_cell.angle_alpha   90.00
_cell.angle_beta   90.00
_cell.angle_gamma   90.00
#
_symmetry.space_group_name_H-M   'P 1'
#
loop_
_entity.id
_entity.type
_entity.pdbx_description
1 polymer ?
#
loop_
_entity_poly.entity_id
_entity_poly.type
_entity_poly.pdbx_seq_one_letter_code
_entity_poly.pdbx_strand_id
1 'polypeptide(L)'
;MTAQAIRAVPTVRAVERQGLVTWLLPLGLFGLALLVRLWAAGEVPFPANEGSASYVGVSRNLAEGRGLVSDALWSYASPPLSLPKPAFEIWMPMASFLAALPMVVLGTSFAAAQLSSVLLGALVAPLV
;
A
#
# COMPACT_ATOMS: atom_id res chain seq x y z
N MET A 1 -0.58 -7.95 -58.31
CA MET A 1 -1.81 -8.67 -57.93
C MET A 1 -1.50 -9.43 -56.65
N THR A 2 -1.89 -8.89 -55.50
CA THR A 2 -1.60 -9.47 -54.19
C THR A 2 -2.94 -9.72 -53.51
N ALA A 3 -3.30 -10.99 -53.37
CA ALA A 3 -4.55 -11.40 -52.76
C ALA A 3 -4.60 -10.94 -51.30
N GLN A 4 -5.52 -10.02 -51.02
CA GLN A 4 -5.80 -9.49 -49.70
C GLN A 4 -6.41 -10.63 -48.86
N ALA A 5 -5.63 -11.14 -47.91
CA ALA A 5 -6.05 -12.24 -47.03
C ALA A 5 -7.32 -11.83 -46.25
N ILE A 6 -8.38 -12.61 -46.42
CA ILE A 6 -9.64 -12.48 -45.66
C ILE A 6 -9.30 -12.70 -44.18
N ARG A 7 -9.31 -11.64 -43.36
CA ARG A 7 -9.24 -11.77 -41.90
C ARG A 7 -10.46 -12.57 -41.44
N ALA A 8 -10.22 -13.76 -40.88
CA ALA A 8 -11.28 -14.55 -40.27
C ALA A 8 -11.99 -13.73 -39.17
N VAL A 9 -13.31 -13.64 -39.24
CA VAL A 9 -14.13 -12.99 -38.21
C VAL A 9 -14.10 -13.87 -36.96
N PRO A 10 -13.67 -13.35 -35.79
CA PRO A 10 -13.64 -14.14 -34.58
C PRO A 10 -15.06 -14.58 -34.19
N THR A 11 -15.22 -15.86 -33.82
CA THR A 11 -16.51 -16.41 -33.38
C THR A 11 -16.94 -15.78 -32.04
N VAL A 12 -18.25 -15.66 -31.80
CA VAL A 12 -18.82 -15.10 -30.56
C VAL A 12 -18.21 -15.74 -29.30
N ARG A 13 -18.02 -17.07 -29.29
CA ARG A 13 -17.39 -17.80 -28.17
C ARG A 13 -15.93 -17.41 -27.92
N ALA A 14 -15.19 -17.03 -28.96
CA ALA A 14 -13.80 -16.58 -28.83
C ALA A 14 -13.74 -15.17 -28.21
N VAL A 15 -14.65 -14.28 -28.60
CA VAL A 15 -14.79 -12.94 -28.02
C VAL A 15 -15.22 -13.00 -26.55
N GLU A 16 -16.17 -13.88 -26.22
CA GLU A 16 -16.67 -14.07 -24.85
C GLU A 16 -15.60 -14.67 -23.92
N ARG A 17 -14.83 -15.66 -24.40
CA ARG A 17 -13.65 -16.18 -23.68
C ARG A 17 -12.58 -15.12 -23.49
N GLN A 18 -12.31 -14.29 -24.49
CA GLN A 18 -11.35 -13.18 -24.36
C GLN A 18 -11.81 -12.18 -23.30
N GLY A 19 -13.09 -11.80 -23.30
CA GLY A 19 -13.65 -10.91 -22.27
C GLY A 19 -13.51 -11.47 -20.85
N LEU A 20 -13.84 -12.74 -20.66
CA LEU A 20 -13.67 -13.43 -19.38
C LEU A 20 -12.21 -13.46 -18.92
N VAL A 21 -11.26 -13.79 -19.80
CA VAL A 21 -9.84 -13.85 -19.48
C VAL A 21 -9.28 -12.45 -19.13
N THR A 22 -9.72 -11.41 -19.84
CA THR A 22 -9.34 -10.00 -19.57
C THR A 22 -9.70 -9.54 -18.16
N TRP A 23 -10.78 -10.07 -17.56
CA TRP A 23 -11.18 -9.72 -16.20
C TRP A 23 -10.68 -10.70 -15.15
N LEU A 24 -10.70 -12.00 -15.45
CA LEU A 24 -10.33 -13.05 -14.49
C LEU A 24 -8.83 -13.06 -14.19
N LEU A 25 -7.97 -12.76 -15.17
CA LEU A 25 -6.53 -12.71 -14.95
C LEU A 25 -6.11 -11.60 -13.95
N PRO A 26 -6.45 -10.32 -14.15
CA PRO A 26 -6.05 -9.27 -13.20
C PRO A 26 -6.67 -9.48 -11.82
N LEU A 27 -7.92 -9.95 -11.73
CA LEU A 27 -8.54 -10.29 -10.45
C LEU A 27 -7.83 -11.45 -9.76
N GLY A 28 -7.43 -12.49 -10.51
CA GLY A 28 -6.66 -13.61 -9.99
C GLY A 28 -5.28 -13.19 -9.50
N LEU A 29 -4.58 -12.35 -10.26
CA LEU A 29 -3.28 -11.79 -9.88
C LEU A 29 -3.38 -10.92 -8.63
N PHE A 30 -4.37 -10.04 -8.57
CA PHE A 30 -4.65 -9.23 -7.38
C PHE A 30 -4.94 -10.12 -6.16
N GLY A 31 -5.83 -11.10 -6.30
CA GLY A 31 -6.20 -12.02 -5.21
C GLY A 31 -5.00 -12.81 -4.68
N LEU A 32 -4.19 -13.38 -5.58
CA LEU A 32 -2.97 -14.09 -5.20
C LEU A 32 -1.97 -13.16 -4.51
N ALA A 33 -1.74 -11.96 -5.08
CA ALA A 33 -0.83 -10.97 -4.53
C ALA A 33 -1.26 -10.47 -3.15
N LEU A 34 -2.57 -10.34 -2.92
CA LEU A 34 -3.17 -9.97 -1.64
C LEU A 34 -2.95 -11.08 -0.60
N LEU A 35 -3.23 -12.34 -0.95
CA LEU A 35 -3.05 -13.48 -0.04
C LEU A 35 -1.59 -13.62 0.41
N VAL A 36 -0.63 -13.54 -0.53
CA VAL A 36 0.80 -13.61 -0.22
C VAL A 36 1.22 -12.46 0.71
N ARG A 37 0.72 -11.24 0.48
CA ARG A 37 1.05 -10.08 1.30
C ARG A 37 0.41 -10.12 2.69
N LEU A 38 -0.83 -10.61 2.80
CA LEU A 38 -1.48 -10.83 4.09
C LEU A 38 -0.72 -11.87 4.92
N TRP A 39 -0.30 -12.97 4.29
CA TRP A 39 0.55 -13.96 4.94
C TRP A 39 1.86 -13.33 5.43
N ALA A 40 2.60 -12.64 4.56
CA ALA A 40 3.85 -11.99 4.95
C ALA A 40 3.67 -10.93 6.06
N ALA A 41 2.58 -10.14 6.02
CA ALA A 41 2.27 -9.17 7.06
C ALA A 41 1.96 -9.82 8.41
N GLY A 42 1.39 -11.03 8.41
CA GLY A 42 1.15 -11.83 9.62
C GLY A 42 2.44 -12.33 10.27
N GLU A 43 3.49 -12.58 9.47
CA GLU A 43 4.81 -13.00 9.95
C GLU A 43 5.65 -11.84 10.53
N VAL A 44 5.24 -10.59 10.31
CA VAL A 44 5.93 -9.38 10.81
C VAL A 44 5.07 -8.72 11.90
N PRO A 45 5.28 -9.04 13.20
CA PRO A 45 4.40 -8.57 14.27
C PRO A 45 4.69 -7.14 14.74
N PHE A 46 5.84 -6.55 14.37
CA PHE A 46 6.24 -5.21 14.79
C PHE A 46 7.04 -4.49 13.68
N PRO A 47 7.11 -3.14 13.67
CA PRO A 47 7.91 -2.40 12.72
C PRO A 47 9.40 -2.65 12.94
N ALA A 48 10.03 -3.41 12.03
CA ALA A 48 11.37 -3.95 12.23
C ALA A 48 12.52 -2.95 12.08
N ASN A 49 12.28 -1.79 11.45
CA ASN A 49 13.31 -0.76 11.25
C ASN A 49 12.84 0.63 11.72
N GLU A 50 13.80 1.53 11.97
CA GLU A 50 13.54 2.89 12.45
C GLU A 50 12.54 3.63 11.57
N GLY A 51 12.75 3.65 10.24
CA GLY A 51 11.83 4.34 9.33
C GLY A 51 10.39 3.83 9.43
N SER A 52 10.20 2.51 9.47
CA SER A 52 8.88 1.89 9.65
C SER A 52 8.26 2.21 11.00
N ALA A 53 9.06 2.23 12.07
CA ALA A 53 8.59 2.55 13.41
C ALA A 53 8.18 4.03 13.51
N SER A 54 8.95 4.92 12.90
CA SER A 54 8.66 6.36 12.83
C SER A 54 7.34 6.62 12.09
N TYR A 55 7.14 6.05 10.90
CA TYR A 55 5.88 6.22 10.17
C TYR A 55 4.67 5.62 10.92
N VAL A 56 4.80 4.43 11.51
CA VAL A 56 3.73 3.77 12.28
C VAL A 56 3.38 4.55 13.54
N GLY A 57 4.38 5.05 14.26
CA GLY A 57 4.20 5.88 15.46
C GLY A 57 3.45 7.17 15.13
N VAL A 58 3.78 7.83 14.03
CA VAL A 58 3.09 9.05 13.59
C VAL A 58 1.67 8.76 13.08
N SER A 59 1.44 7.61 12.43
CA SER A 59 0.09 7.17 12.06
C SER A 59 -0.79 6.95 13.27
N ARG A 60 -0.24 6.32 14.32
CA ARG A 60 -0.93 6.14 15.60
C ARG A 60 -1.27 7.48 16.24
N ASN A 61 -0.28 8.38 16.33
CA ASN A 61 -0.46 9.75 16.81
C ASN A 61 -1.62 10.46 16.11
N LEU A 62 -1.62 10.41 14.78
CA LEU A 62 -2.64 11.03 13.96
C LEU A 62 -4.03 10.41 14.20
N ALA A 63 -4.12 9.08 14.23
CA ALA A 63 -5.37 8.36 14.48
C ALA A 63 -5.92 8.60 15.90
N GLU A 64 -5.06 8.88 16.87
CA GLU A 64 -5.41 9.24 18.26
C GLU A 64 -5.73 10.74 18.43
N GLY A 65 -5.67 11.54 17.36
CA GLY A 65 -5.96 12.97 17.41
C GLY A 65 -4.82 13.84 17.94
N ARG A 66 -3.61 13.29 18.10
CA ARG A 66 -2.41 14.03 18.55
C ARG A 66 -1.75 14.84 17.43
N GLY A 67 -2.11 14.57 16.17
CA GLY A 67 -1.59 15.26 14.99
C GLY A 67 -0.29 14.66 14.45
N LEU A 68 0.43 15.42 13.61
CA LEU A 68 1.67 14.99 12.95
C LEU A 68 2.91 15.23 13.81
N VAL A 69 2.90 14.65 15.01
CA VAL A 69 3.98 14.74 15.99
C VAL A 69 4.67 13.39 16.14
N SER A 70 5.95 13.42 16.49
CA SER A 70 6.73 12.22 16.80
C SER A 70 7.00 12.15 18.30
N ASP A 71 6.83 10.96 18.87
CA ASP A 71 7.17 10.67 20.27
C ASP A 71 8.68 10.32 20.44
N ALA A 72 9.42 10.25 19.33
CA ALA A 72 10.85 9.94 19.31
C ALA A 72 11.61 10.92 18.40
N LEU A 73 12.79 11.34 18.86
CA LEU A 73 13.74 12.11 18.06
C LEU A 73 14.84 11.18 17.56
N TRP A 74 14.91 10.99 16.24
CA TRP A 74 15.91 10.12 15.61
C TRP A 74 17.09 10.90 15.01
N SER A 75 16.90 12.18 14.68
CA SER A 75 17.89 13.03 14.01
C SER A 75 18.03 14.40 14.68
N TYR A 76 19.28 14.86 14.77
CA TYR A 76 19.67 16.19 15.27
C TYR A 76 20.12 17.12 14.13
N ALA A 77 19.88 16.72 12.88
CA ALA A 77 20.43 17.40 11.70
C ALA A 77 19.76 18.75 11.37
N SER A 78 18.58 19.03 11.94
CA SER A 78 17.79 20.23 11.65
C SER A 78 17.86 21.24 12.81
N PRO A 79 18.79 22.20 12.80
CA PRO A 79 18.82 23.29 13.78
C PRO A 79 17.66 24.27 13.55
N PRO A 80 17.17 24.95 14.61
CA PRO A 80 17.54 24.78 16.01
C PRO A 80 16.92 23.51 16.62
N LEU A 81 17.59 22.96 17.64
CA LEU A 81 17.12 21.79 18.37
C LEU A 81 16.11 22.19 19.47
N SER A 82 14.93 22.65 19.05
CA SER A 82 13.80 23.01 19.93
C SER A 82 12.72 21.94 19.85
N LEU A 83 11.96 21.71 20.93
CA LEU A 83 10.77 20.84 20.97
C LEU A 83 9.53 21.63 21.41
N PRO A 84 8.31 21.23 21.02
CA PRO A 84 7.97 20.09 20.15
C PRO A 84 8.33 20.33 18.68
N LYS A 85 8.41 19.24 17.91
CA LYS A 85 8.74 19.26 16.48
C LYS A 85 7.73 18.49 15.63
N PRO A 86 7.46 18.93 14.39
CA PRO A 86 6.76 18.13 13.41
C PRO A 86 7.51 16.81 13.15
N ALA A 87 6.78 15.72 12.92
CA ALA A 87 7.42 14.43 12.63
C ALA A 87 8.14 14.37 11.26
N PHE A 88 7.82 15.31 10.36
CA PHE A 88 8.20 15.27 8.95
C PHE A 88 9.08 16.45 8.55
N GLU A 89 10.20 16.65 9.24
CA GLU A 89 11.18 17.69 8.87
C GLU A 89 12.06 17.31 7.69
N ILE A 90 12.23 16.01 7.42
CA ILE A 90 13.14 15.48 6.40
C ILE A 90 12.38 14.75 5.28
N TRP A 91 11.33 13.99 5.64
CA TRP A 91 10.59 13.13 4.72
C TRP A 91 9.11 13.48 4.66
N MET A 92 8.46 13.24 3.52
CA MET A 92 7.03 13.55 3.33
C MET A 92 6.09 12.63 4.14
N PRO A 93 4.89 13.11 4.53
CA PRO A 93 3.98 12.43 5.46
C PRO A 93 3.12 11.31 4.86
N MET A 94 3.16 11.12 3.52
CA MET A 94 2.16 10.32 2.81
C MET A 94 2.00 8.89 3.36
N ALA A 95 3.11 8.22 3.69
CA ALA A 95 3.07 6.88 4.25
C ALA A 95 2.30 6.82 5.59
N SER A 96 2.44 7.84 6.45
CA SER A 96 1.70 7.88 7.71
C SER A 96 0.21 8.16 7.52
N PHE A 97 -0.16 9.00 6.55
CA PHE A 97 -1.57 9.21 6.22
C PHE A 97 -2.23 7.91 5.76
N LEU A 98 -1.57 7.20 4.85
CA LEU A 98 -2.07 5.92 4.36
C LEU A 98 -2.22 4.90 5.49
N ALA A 99 -1.20 4.75 6.35
CA ALA A 99 -1.25 3.81 7.46
C ALA A 99 -2.26 4.20 8.57
N ALA A 100 -2.60 5.49 8.72
CA ALA A 100 -3.60 5.95 9.67
C ALA A 100 -5.04 5.57 9.27
N LEU A 101 -5.36 5.50 7.97
CA LEU A 101 -6.71 5.18 7.48
C LEU A 101 -7.28 3.88 8.08
N PRO A 102 -6.62 2.71 7.98
CA PRO A 102 -7.10 1.49 8.62
C PRO A 102 -7.04 1.55 10.15
N MET A 103 -6.12 2.30 10.74
CA MET A 103 -6.03 2.45 12.20
C MET A 103 -7.25 3.15 12.81
N VAL A 104 -7.83 4.13 12.11
CA VAL A 104 -9.03 4.84 12.56
C VAL A 104 -10.23 3.89 12.66
N VAL A 105 -10.30 2.87 11.79
CA VAL A 105 -11.44 1.94 11.72
C VAL A 105 -11.21 0.68 12.53
N LEU A 106 -9.98 0.16 12.56
CA LEU A 106 -9.62 -1.16 13.10
C LEU A 106 -8.80 -1.08 14.40
N GLY A 107 -8.50 0.13 14.88
CA GLY A 107 -7.67 0.39 16.06
C GLY A 107 -6.20 0.65 15.72
N THR A 108 -5.48 1.31 16.63
CA THR A 108 -4.11 1.83 16.42
C THR A 108 -3.00 0.78 16.53
N SER A 109 -3.17 -0.36 15.86
CA SER A 109 -2.21 -1.47 15.84
C SER A 109 -1.27 -1.43 14.63
N PHE A 110 -0.10 -2.08 14.74
CA PHE A 110 0.79 -2.24 13.59
C PHE A 110 0.13 -3.07 12.47
N ALA A 111 -0.61 -4.11 12.83
CA ALA A 111 -1.37 -4.92 11.87
C ALA A 111 -2.36 -4.07 11.05
N ALA A 112 -3.08 -3.15 11.68
CA ALA A 112 -3.95 -2.21 10.97
C ALA A 112 -3.15 -1.32 10.01
N ALA A 113 -2.03 -0.72 10.45
CA ALA A 113 -1.16 0.09 9.60
C ALA A 113 -0.68 -0.66 8.34
N GLN A 114 -0.33 -1.94 8.48
CA GLN A 114 0.18 -2.74 7.36
C GLN A 114 -0.83 -2.90 6.22
N LEU A 115 -2.14 -2.82 6.50
CA LEU A 115 -3.18 -3.03 5.49
C LEU A 115 -3.07 -2.08 4.31
N SER A 116 -2.65 -0.85 4.52
CA SER A 116 -2.46 0.11 3.42
C SER A 116 -1.35 -0.33 2.47
N SER A 117 -0.20 -0.78 3.01
CA SER A 117 0.90 -1.32 2.20
C SER A 117 0.53 -2.65 1.54
N VAL A 118 -0.22 -3.52 2.23
CA VAL A 118 -0.72 -4.79 1.69
C VAL A 118 -1.63 -4.54 0.49
N LEU A 119 -2.63 -3.66 0.62
CA LEU A 119 -3.59 -3.35 -0.43
C LEU A 119 -2.93 -2.66 -1.62
N LEU A 120 -2.14 -1.61 -1.39
CA LEU A 120 -1.44 -0.89 -2.45
C LEU A 120 -0.42 -1.78 -3.16
N GLY A 121 0.32 -2.59 -2.40
CA GLY A 121 1.25 -3.55 -2.97
C GLY A 121 0.56 -4.64 -3.80
N ALA A 122 -0.60 -5.12 -3.37
CA ALA A 122 -1.37 -6.12 -4.12
C ALA A 122 -1.91 -5.55 -5.44
N LEU A 123 -2.31 -4.27 -5.45
CA LEU A 123 -2.77 -3.56 -6.65
C LEU A 123 -1.69 -3.44 -7.74
N VAL A 124 -0.40 -3.56 -7.41
CA VAL A 124 0.68 -3.53 -8.42
C VAL A 124 0.66 -4.77 -9.31
N ALA A 125 0.26 -5.94 -8.79
CA ALA A 125 0.31 -7.20 -9.53
C ALA A 125 -0.52 -7.26 -10.82
N PRO A 126 -1.76 -6.72 -10.88
CA PRO A 126 -2.51 -6.64 -12.14
C PRO A 126 -2.08 -5.49 -13.07
N LEU A 127 -1.15 -4.62 -12.66
CA LEU A 127 -0.71 -3.45 -13.43
C LEU A 127 0.58 -3.71 -14.25
N VAL A 128 1.25 -4.83 -14.01
CA VAL A 128 2.50 -5.23 -14.69
C VAL A 128 2.26 -6.05 -15.95
#